data_AF-A0A0K1EL40-F1
#
_entry.id   AF-A0A0K1EL40-F1
#
_cell.length_a   1.000
_cell.length_b   1.000
_cell.length_c   1.000
_cell.angle_alpha   90.00
_cell.angle_beta   90.00
_cell.angle_gamma   90.00
#
_symmetry.space_group_name_H-M   'P 1'
#
loop_
_entity.id
_entity.type
_entity.pdbx_description
1 polymer ?
#
loop_
_entity_poly.entity_id
_entity_poly.type
_entity_poly.pdbx_seq_one_letter_code
_entity_poly.pdbx_strand_id
1 'polypeptide(L)'
;MAGPMQPDPGEMHIDASSVVLKFVDDADLPRMLKLRDKVDKAMDNILVLTPAQIAQAGLNVDDMDRLRANISDYRKVSMFLAAARQMAENLQQTSFCLGHEIAAQIGEISSQARRRARVSPARGEILNALTHLIDYQVAPAKKGLATKAKAKKSSEQGAGQAAVVAPIAKAAVRAEEVAEQEEAGPASVAS
;
A
#
# COMPACT_ATOMS: atom_id res chain seq x y z
N MET A 1 24.69 -10.35 8.12
CA MET A 1 23.93 -9.69 9.20
C MET A 1 23.03 -8.67 8.52
N ALA A 2 21.79 -9.05 8.21
CA ALA A 2 20.81 -8.09 7.73
C ALA A 2 20.62 -7.03 8.82
N GLY A 3 20.65 -5.75 8.44
CA GLY A 3 20.37 -4.68 9.38
C GLY A 3 18.92 -4.80 9.90
N PRO A 4 18.59 -4.16 11.04
CA PRO A 4 17.28 -4.24 11.70
C PRO A 4 16.11 -3.67 10.89
N MET A 5 16.31 -3.37 9.61
CA MET A 5 15.31 -2.83 8.68
C MET A 5 14.55 -3.92 7.91
N GLN A 6 15.03 -5.16 7.91
CA GLN A 6 14.31 -6.27 7.29
C GLN A 6 14.33 -7.46 8.25
N PRO A 7 13.16 -8.00 8.65
CA PRO A 7 13.16 -9.31 9.30
C PRO A 7 13.86 -10.29 8.37
N ASP A 8 14.78 -11.10 8.90
CA ASP A 8 15.46 -12.11 8.11
C ASP A 8 14.40 -13.03 7.45
N PRO A 9 14.58 -13.49 6.20
CA PRO A 9 13.64 -14.38 5.55
C PRO A 9 13.37 -15.64 6.42
N GLY A 10 12.23 -15.66 7.12
CA GLY A 10 11.87 -16.70 8.09
C GLY A 10 11.55 -16.19 9.50
N GLU A 11 12.01 -15.00 9.87
CA GLU A 11 11.68 -14.36 11.15
C GLU A 11 10.37 -13.55 11.04
N MET A 12 9.23 -14.22 11.25
CA MET A 12 7.91 -13.56 11.38
C MET A 12 7.68 -12.96 12.77
N HIS A 13 8.73 -12.73 13.56
CA HIS A 13 8.64 -12.28 14.93
C HIS A 13 9.34 -10.95 15.11
N ILE A 14 8.59 -9.96 15.59
CA ILE A 14 9.13 -8.66 16.02
C ILE A 14 9.11 -8.65 17.54
N ASP A 15 10.28 -8.78 18.18
CA ASP A 15 10.38 -8.65 19.64
C ASP A 15 10.39 -7.16 20.04
N ALA A 16 9.24 -6.66 20.48
CA ALA A 16 9.08 -5.31 20.99
C ALA A 16 9.02 -5.24 22.53
N SER A 17 9.46 -6.27 23.25
CA SER A 17 9.39 -6.34 24.72
C SER A 17 10.11 -5.19 25.43
N SER A 18 11.13 -4.60 24.79
CA SER A 18 11.88 -3.45 25.30
C SER A 18 11.23 -2.09 25.03
N VAL A 19 10.13 -2.05 24.26
CA VAL A 19 9.48 -0.81 23.86
C VAL A 19 8.33 -0.47 24.81
N VAL A 20 8.42 0.69 25.45
CA VAL A 20 7.32 1.21 26.27
C VAL A 20 6.29 1.88 25.37
N LEU A 21 5.14 1.24 25.20
CA LEU A 21 4.03 1.80 24.44
C LEU A 21 3.30 2.86 25.26
N LYS A 22 3.04 4.01 24.62
CA LYS A 22 2.24 5.09 25.19
C LYS A 22 0.96 5.19 24.38
N PHE A 23 -0.19 5.15 25.06
CA PHE A 23 -1.49 5.37 24.45
C PHE A 23 -1.85 6.85 24.52
N VAL A 24 -2.34 7.39 23.42
CA VAL A 24 -2.87 8.75 23.30
C VAL A 24 -4.24 8.63 22.66
N ASP A 25 -5.25 9.26 23.24
CA ASP A 25 -6.58 9.28 22.67
C ASP A 25 -6.62 10.12 21.37
N ASP A 26 -7.51 9.77 20.44
CA ASP A 26 -7.61 10.42 19.13
C ASP A 26 -7.91 11.92 19.26
N ALA A 27 -8.66 12.31 20.31
CA ALA A 27 -8.97 13.70 20.61
C ALA A 27 -7.73 14.55 20.97
N ASP A 28 -6.67 13.92 21.51
CA ASP A 28 -5.44 14.58 21.94
C ASP A 28 -4.29 14.45 20.94
N LEU A 29 -4.42 13.56 19.95
CA LEU A 29 -3.40 13.33 18.92
C LEU A 29 -2.91 14.61 18.22
N PRO A 30 -3.78 15.56 17.80
CA PRO A 30 -3.33 16.80 17.17
C PRO A 30 -2.46 17.68 18.07
N ARG A 31 -2.63 17.57 19.40
CA ARG A 31 -1.86 18.34 20.38
C ARG A 31 -0.47 17.76 20.61
N MET A 32 -0.28 16.47 20.33
CA MET A 32 0.97 15.74 20.53
C MET A 32 1.94 15.85 19.34
N LEU A 33 1.42 16.07 18.13
CA LEU A 33 2.24 16.21 16.91
C LEU A 33 2.82 17.63 16.80
N LYS A 34 3.95 17.87 17.48
CA LYS A 34 4.67 19.17 17.44
C LYS A 34 6.05 19.12 16.81
N LEU A 35 6.50 17.96 16.32
CA LEU A 35 7.79 17.87 15.64
C LEU A 35 7.70 18.58 14.28
N ARG A 36 8.70 19.42 14.01
CA ARG A 36 8.79 20.20 12.77
C ARG A 36 9.67 19.49 11.75
N ASP A 37 9.66 20.02 10.53
CA ASP A 37 10.59 19.58 9.48
C ASP A 37 12.05 19.67 9.96
N LYS A 38 12.88 18.75 9.46
CA LYS A 38 14.31 18.63 9.77
C LYS A 38 14.62 18.29 11.24
N VAL A 39 13.63 17.77 12.00
CA VAL A 39 13.84 17.33 13.38
C VAL A 39 14.97 16.29 13.51
N ASP A 40 15.12 15.39 12.54
CA ASP A 40 16.13 14.35 12.60
C ASP A 40 17.55 14.92 12.68
N LYS A 41 17.84 15.96 11.88
CA LYS A 41 19.14 16.65 11.90
C LYS A 41 19.38 17.35 13.25
N ALA A 42 18.33 17.92 13.85
CA ALA A 42 18.43 18.53 15.17
C ALA A 42 18.71 17.47 16.25
N MET A 43 18.04 16.32 16.18
CA MET A 43 18.27 15.19 17.08
C MET A 43 19.70 14.64 16.94
N ASP A 44 20.22 14.50 15.71
CA ASP A 44 21.61 14.06 15.47
C ASP A 44 22.62 15.02 16.12
N ASN A 45 22.43 16.32 15.94
CA ASN A 45 23.29 17.33 16.57
C ASN A 45 23.28 17.20 18.10
N ILE A 46 22.12 16.98 18.72
CA ILE A 46 21.99 16.79 20.18
C ILE A 46 22.75 15.56 20.66
N LEU A 47 22.70 14.46 19.90
CA LEU A 47 23.36 13.21 20.24
C LEU A 47 24.89 13.32 20.18
N VAL A 48 25.45 14.14 19.28
CA VAL A 48 26.91 14.27 19.10
C VAL A 48 27.56 15.36 19.97
N LEU A 49 26.79 16.20 20.65
CA LEU A 49 27.34 17.26 21.51
C LEU A 49 28.24 16.68 22.62
N THR A 50 29.43 17.25 22.79
CA THR A 50 30.33 16.88 23.88
C THR A 50 29.95 17.58 25.18
N PRO A 51 30.32 17.04 26.36
CA PRO A 51 30.09 17.72 27.64
C PRO A 51 30.68 19.13 27.70
N ALA A 52 31.86 19.34 27.08
CA ALA A 52 32.49 20.66 26.99
C ALA A 52 31.65 21.65 26.18
N GLN A 53 31.09 21.22 25.04
CA GLN A 53 30.20 22.06 24.22
C GLN A 53 28.87 22.36 24.94
N ILE A 54 28.33 21.40 25.69
CA ILE A 54 27.12 21.60 26.51
C ILE A 54 27.38 22.67 27.58
N ALA A 55 28.49 22.55 28.31
CA ALA A 55 28.88 23.51 29.33
C ALA A 55 29.14 24.91 28.73
N GLN A 56 29.86 24.98 27.60
CA GLN A 56 30.13 26.23 26.89
C GLN A 56 28.85 26.91 26.40
N ALA A 57 27.85 26.13 25.98
CA ALA A 57 26.55 26.63 25.56
C ALA A 57 25.61 27.00 26.73
N GLY A 58 26.01 26.73 27.99
CA GLY A 58 25.18 27.00 29.17
C GLY A 58 23.94 26.12 29.27
N LEU A 59 23.96 24.92 28.68
CA LEU A 59 22.85 23.97 28.70
C LEU A 59 22.88 23.11 29.97
N ASN A 60 21.69 22.79 30.51
CA ASN A 60 21.56 21.88 31.64
C ASN A 60 21.86 20.43 31.22
N VAL A 61 22.83 19.79 31.88
CA VAL A 61 23.27 18.42 31.58
C VAL A 61 22.14 17.41 31.79
N ASP A 62 21.38 17.53 32.88
CA ASP A 62 20.31 16.58 33.20
C ASP A 62 19.19 16.61 32.14
N ASP A 63 18.85 17.80 31.64
CA ASP A 63 17.85 17.97 30.59
C ASP A 63 18.35 17.43 29.24
N MET A 64 19.64 17.60 28.96
CA MET A 64 20.27 17.04 27.76
C MET A 64 20.28 15.51 27.79
N ASP A 65 20.60 14.90 28.93
CA ASP A 65 20.60 13.45 29.07
C ASP A 65 19.19 12.86 28.97
N ARG A 66 18.20 13.52 29.58
CA ARG A 66 16.77 13.17 29.40
C ARG A 66 16.33 13.28 27.95
N LEU A 67 16.74 14.34 27.25
CA LEU A 67 16.41 14.54 25.85
C LEU A 67 17.06 13.46 24.96
N ARG A 68 18.32 13.10 25.22
CA ARG A 68 19.03 12.02 24.50
C ARG A 68 18.37 10.66 24.70
N ALA A 69 17.94 10.35 25.93
CA ALA A 69 17.17 9.14 26.21
C ALA A 69 15.86 9.13 25.40
N ASN A 70 15.09 10.23 25.44
CA ASN A 70 13.85 10.37 24.68
C ASN A 70 14.06 10.24 23.16
N ILE A 71 15.14 10.82 22.61
CA ILE A 71 15.48 10.69 21.19
C ILE A 71 15.79 9.23 20.84
N SER A 72 16.55 8.55 21.70
CA SER A 72 16.91 7.15 21.48
C SER A 72 15.68 6.25 21.48
N ASP A 73 14.77 6.45 22.43
CA ASP A 73 13.53 5.68 22.50
C ASP A 73 12.58 6.02 21.35
N TYR A 74 12.47 7.29 20.94
CA TYR A 74 11.73 7.69 19.75
C TYR A 74 12.23 6.99 18.48
N ARG A 75 13.56 6.91 18.30
CA ARG A 75 14.17 6.21 17.16
C ARG A 75 13.88 4.71 17.18
N LYS A 76 13.99 4.06 18.35
CA LYS A 76 13.61 2.65 18.51
C LYS A 76 12.15 2.43 18.13
N VAL A 77 11.22 3.21 18.69
CA VAL A 77 9.79 3.11 18.39
C VAL A 77 9.53 3.31 16.89
N SER A 78 10.17 4.29 16.27
CA SER A 78 10.02 4.57 14.84
C SER A 78 10.50 3.41 13.96
N MET A 79 11.61 2.77 14.35
CA MET A 79 12.14 1.58 13.67
C MET A 79 11.16 0.40 13.78
N PHE A 80 10.66 0.12 14.99
CA PHE A 80 9.64 -0.93 15.20
C PHE A 80 8.35 -0.66 14.44
N LEU A 81 7.90 0.60 14.37
CA LEU A 81 6.73 0.98 13.60
C LEU A 81 6.93 0.72 12.10
N ALA A 82 8.11 1.01 11.56
CA ALA A 82 8.43 0.70 10.16
C ALA A 82 8.40 -0.81 9.90
N ALA A 83 9.02 -1.61 10.78
CA ALA A 83 8.98 -3.07 10.68
C ALA A 83 7.56 -3.64 10.77
N ALA A 84 6.74 -3.13 11.69
CA ALA A 84 5.34 -3.53 11.83
C ALA A 84 4.50 -3.22 10.58
N ARG A 85 4.72 -2.05 9.94
CA ARG A 85 4.07 -1.70 8.66
C ARG A 85 4.46 -2.67 7.55
N GLN A 86 5.74 -3.00 7.43
CA GLN A 86 6.20 -3.98 6.44
C GLN A 86 5.58 -5.36 6.69
N MET A 87 5.48 -5.80 7.95
CA MET A 87 4.84 -7.06 8.30
C MET A 87 3.35 -7.05 7.93
N ALA A 88 2.64 -5.96 8.19
CA ALA A 88 1.24 -5.80 7.80
C ALA A 88 1.06 -5.87 6.27
N GLU A 89 1.95 -5.24 5.50
CA GLU A 89 1.95 -5.33 4.05
C GLU A 89 2.20 -6.77 3.56
N ASN A 90 3.17 -7.47 4.12
CA ASN A 90 3.45 -8.86 3.78
C ASN A 90 2.26 -9.78 4.07
N LEU A 91 1.57 -9.57 5.20
CA LEU A 91 0.35 -10.29 5.55
C LEU A 91 -0.78 -9.99 4.56
N GLN A 92 -0.92 -8.74 4.14
CA GLN A 92 -1.90 -8.35 3.13
C GLN A 92 -1.62 -9.02 1.78
N GLN A 93 -0.38 -9.01 1.31
CA GLN A 93 0.03 -9.69 0.08
C GLN A 93 -0.23 -11.21 0.18
N THR A 94 0.10 -11.82 1.31
CA THR A 94 -0.18 -13.24 1.57
C THR A 94 -1.68 -13.53 1.49
N SER A 95 -2.53 -12.65 2.04
CA SER A 95 -3.98 -12.80 1.95
C SER A 95 -4.49 -12.79 0.50
N PHE A 96 -3.86 -12.02 -0.39
CA PHE A 96 -4.19 -12.00 -1.81
C PHE A 96 -3.78 -13.28 -2.52
N CYS A 97 -2.59 -13.80 -2.24
CA CYS A 97 -2.13 -15.08 -2.76
C CYS A 97 -3.07 -16.22 -2.36
N LEU A 98 -3.39 -16.31 -1.06
CA LEU A 98 -4.34 -17.31 -0.54
C LEU A 98 -5.74 -17.13 -1.16
N GLY A 99 -6.20 -15.88 -1.29
CA GLY A 99 -7.48 -15.59 -1.94
C GLY A 99 -7.54 -16.08 -3.40
N HIS A 100 -6.43 -15.95 -4.14
CA HIS A 100 -6.31 -16.47 -5.50
C HIS A 100 -6.37 -18.01 -5.53
N GLU A 101 -5.61 -18.68 -4.67
CA GLU A 101 -5.60 -20.14 -4.56
C GLU A 101 -6.99 -20.68 -4.20
N ILE A 102 -7.65 -20.09 -3.20
CA ILE A 102 -9.01 -20.43 -2.80
C ILE A 102 -9.97 -20.27 -3.98
N ALA A 103 -9.90 -19.17 -4.72
CA ALA A 103 -10.76 -18.94 -5.88
C ALA A 103 -10.55 -19.99 -6.98
N ALA A 104 -9.30 -20.38 -7.24
CA ALA A 104 -8.98 -21.44 -8.20
C ALA A 104 -9.57 -22.80 -7.76
N GLN A 105 -9.38 -23.18 -6.50
CA GLN A 105 -9.94 -24.40 -5.92
C GLN A 105 -11.46 -24.43 -5.95
N ILE A 106 -12.12 -23.31 -5.62
CA ILE A 106 -13.58 -23.17 -5.73
C ILE A 106 -14.04 -23.43 -7.17
N GLY A 107 -13.33 -22.86 -8.16
CA GLY A 107 -13.62 -23.07 -9.57
C GLY A 107 -13.49 -24.53 -9.99
N GLU A 108 -12.43 -25.21 -9.54
CA GLU A 108 -12.20 -26.62 -9.79
C GLU A 108 -13.31 -27.50 -9.17
N ILE A 109 -13.58 -27.34 -7.88
CA ILE A 109 -14.64 -28.06 -7.15
C ILE A 109 -16.00 -27.84 -7.82
N SER A 110 -16.31 -26.61 -8.24
CA SER A 110 -17.55 -26.28 -8.99
C SER A 110 -17.67 -27.06 -10.29
N SER A 111 -16.54 -27.26 -10.99
CA SER A 111 -16.50 -27.98 -12.27
C SER A 111 -16.67 -29.49 -12.05
N GLN A 112 -16.00 -30.04 -11.03
CA GLN A 112 -16.08 -31.45 -10.66
C GLN A 112 -17.50 -31.82 -10.21
N ALA A 113 -18.11 -31.00 -9.35
CA ALA A 113 -19.48 -31.17 -8.89
C ALA A 113 -20.49 -31.20 -10.04
N ARG A 114 -20.37 -30.27 -10.99
CA ARG A 114 -21.25 -30.24 -12.18
C ARG A 114 -21.05 -31.47 -13.07
N ARG A 115 -19.81 -31.95 -13.24
CA ARG A 115 -19.53 -33.20 -13.97
C ARG A 115 -20.19 -34.40 -13.28
N ARG A 116 -20.04 -34.52 -11.96
CA ARG A 116 -20.63 -35.61 -11.17
C ARG A 116 -22.17 -35.58 -11.17
N ALA A 117 -22.75 -34.39 -11.04
CA ALA A 117 -24.20 -34.20 -11.05
C ALA A 117 -24.86 -34.58 -12.39
N ARG A 118 -24.13 -34.52 -13.52
CA ARG A 118 -24.66 -34.92 -14.84
C ARG A 118 -24.92 -36.43 -14.95
N VAL A 119 -24.16 -37.24 -14.23
CA VAL A 119 -24.22 -38.71 -14.32
C VAL A 119 -24.85 -39.36 -13.10
N SER A 120 -25.20 -38.58 -12.07
CA SER A 120 -25.77 -39.09 -10.83
C SER A 120 -27.31 -39.02 -10.85
N PRO A 121 -28.00 -40.06 -10.35
CA PRO A 121 -29.45 -39.99 -10.12
C PRO A 121 -29.84 -38.94 -9.07
N ALA A 122 -28.94 -38.59 -8.15
CA ALA A 122 -29.16 -37.58 -7.09
C ALA A 122 -28.70 -36.17 -7.51
N ARG A 123 -28.86 -35.81 -8.79
CA ARG A 123 -28.40 -34.53 -9.35
C ARG A 123 -28.88 -33.30 -8.57
N GLY A 124 -30.16 -33.29 -8.20
CA GLY A 124 -30.79 -32.15 -7.52
C GLY A 124 -30.15 -31.87 -6.17
N GLU A 125 -29.94 -32.91 -5.37
CA GLU A 125 -29.33 -32.80 -4.04
C GLU A 125 -27.87 -32.31 -4.13
N ILE A 126 -27.08 -32.85 -5.06
CA ILE A 126 -25.68 -32.45 -5.26
C ILE A 126 -25.57 -30.97 -5.64
N LEU A 127 -26.40 -30.51 -6.59
CA LEU A 127 -26.36 -29.12 -7.02
C LEU A 127 -26.91 -28.18 -5.96
N ASN A 128 -27.95 -28.59 -5.22
CA ASN A 128 -28.53 -27.79 -4.15
C ASN A 128 -27.52 -27.55 -3.01
N ALA A 129 -26.78 -28.59 -2.61
CA ALA A 129 -25.74 -28.49 -1.58
C ALA A 129 -24.60 -27.53 -1.95
N LEU A 130 -24.41 -27.24 -3.25
CA LEU A 130 -23.32 -26.42 -3.77
C LEU A 130 -23.80 -25.11 -4.39
N THR A 131 -25.05 -24.71 -4.12
CA THR A 131 -25.68 -23.52 -4.74
C THR A 131 -24.82 -22.26 -4.57
N HIS A 132 -24.35 -21.96 -3.36
CA HIS A 132 -23.54 -20.76 -3.10
C HIS A 132 -22.21 -20.75 -3.85
N LEU A 133 -21.56 -21.92 -3.97
CA LEU A 133 -20.31 -22.08 -4.68
C LEU A 133 -20.51 -21.92 -6.20
N ILE A 134 -21.60 -22.47 -6.74
CA ILE A 134 -21.99 -22.27 -8.13
C ILE A 134 -22.31 -20.79 -8.39
N ASP A 135 -23.06 -20.15 -7.50
CA ASP A 135 -23.43 -18.73 -7.60
C ASP A 135 -22.22 -17.81 -7.59
N TYR A 136 -21.27 -18.06 -6.70
CA TYR A 136 -19.98 -17.35 -6.69
C TYR A 136 -19.28 -17.46 -8.04
N GLN A 137 -19.19 -18.66 -8.61
CA GLN A 137 -18.48 -18.90 -9.88
C GLN A 137 -19.17 -18.26 -11.09
N VAL A 138 -20.51 -18.15 -11.10
CA VAL A 138 -21.26 -17.53 -12.20
C VAL A 138 -21.50 -16.02 -12.02
N ALA A 139 -21.23 -15.47 -10.83
CA ALA A 139 -21.45 -14.06 -10.54
C ALA A 139 -20.73 -13.10 -11.53
N PRO A 140 -19.48 -13.33 -11.97
CA PRO A 140 -18.84 -12.50 -12.98
C PRO A 140 -19.58 -12.51 -14.32
N ALA A 141 -20.04 -13.68 -14.76
CA ALA A 141 -20.81 -13.82 -16.00
C ALA A 141 -22.18 -13.12 -15.89
N LYS A 142 -22.88 -13.28 -14.75
CA LYS A 142 -24.14 -12.57 -14.46
C LYS A 142 -23.96 -11.05 -14.51
N LYS A 143 -22.87 -10.52 -13.91
CA LYS A 143 -22.53 -9.09 -13.97
C LYS A 143 -22.23 -8.62 -15.40
N GLY A 144 -21.44 -9.38 -16.16
CA GLY A 144 -21.12 -9.05 -17.55
C GLY A 144 -22.35 -8.98 -18.45
N LEU A 145 -23.29 -9.92 -18.30
CA LEU A 145 -24.57 -9.90 -19.01
C LEU A 145 -25.42 -8.69 -18.62
N ALA A 146 -25.48 -8.36 -17.33
CA ALA A 146 -26.21 -7.18 -16.84
C ALA A 146 -25.63 -5.87 -17.42
N THR A 147 -24.31 -5.73 -17.49
CA THR A 147 -23.65 -4.55 -18.09
C THR A 147 -23.95 -4.45 -19.58
N LYS A 148 -23.87 -5.56 -20.34
CA LYS A 148 -24.21 -5.58 -21.78
C LYS A 148 -25.68 -5.22 -22.02
N ALA A 149 -26.60 -5.73 -21.20
CA ALA A 149 -28.01 -5.40 -21.28
C ALA A 149 -28.29 -3.92 -20.99
N LYS A 150 -27.59 -3.33 -20.00
CA LYS A 150 -27.68 -1.88 -19.72
C LYS A 150 -27.13 -1.05 -20.88
N ALA A 151 -25.95 -1.38 -21.40
CA ALA A 151 -25.35 -0.67 -22.53
C ALA A 151 -26.24 -0.70 -23.78
N LYS A 152 -26.86 -1.85 -24.09
CA LYS A 152 -27.80 -1.98 -25.22
C LYS A 152 -29.05 -1.10 -25.04
N LYS A 153 -29.62 -1.05 -23.82
CA LYS A 153 -30.74 -0.15 -23.50
C LYS A 153 -30.35 1.33 -23.63
N SER A 154 -29.14 1.71 -23.19
CA SER A 154 -28.62 3.07 -23.32
C SER A 154 -28.38 3.46 -24.78
N SER A 155 -27.90 2.54 -25.63
CA SER A 155 -27.75 2.81 -27.07
C SER A 155 -29.07 2.92 -27.82
N GLU A 156 -30.09 2.13 -27.44
CA GLU A 156 -31.43 2.22 -28.00
C GLU A 156 -32.17 3.50 -27.58
N GLN A 157 -31.86 4.05 -26.40
CA GLN A 157 -32.40 5.34 -25.93
C GLN A 157 -31.62 6.56 -26.46
N GLY A 158 -30.33 6.42 -26.79
CA GLY A 158 -29.49 7.49 -27.37
C GLY A 158 -29.69 7.71 -28.87
N ALA A 159 -30.27 6.76 -29.60
CA ALA A 159 -30.56 6.89 -31.04
C ALA A 159 -31.72 7.86 -31.37
N GLY A 160 -32.37 8.45 -30.36
CA GLY A 160 -33.44 9.46 -30.52
C GLY A 160 -32.97 10.93 -30.48
N GLN A 161 -31.71 11.21 -30.16
CA GLN A 161 -31.18 12.59 -30.12
C GLN A 161 -29.74 12.64 -30.65
N ALA A 162 -29.58 12.42 -31.95
CA ALA A 162 -28.36 12.82 -32.66
C ALA A 162 -28.65 13.00 -34.16
N ALA A 163 -29.49 13.99 -34.47
CA ALA A 163 -29.38 14.69 -35.74
C ALA A 163 -29.06 16.16 -35.40
N VAL A 164 -28.03 16.70 -36.06
CA VAL A 164 -27.43 18.04 -35.91
C VAL A 164 -26.49 18.10 -34.69
N VAL A 165 -25.15 18.04 -34.81
CA VAL A 165 -24.24 18.95 -35.53
C VAL A 165 -22.96 18.21 -35.98
N ALA A 166 -22.46 18.55 -37.17
CA ALA A 166 -21.25 18.08 -37.83
C ALA A 166 -19.93 18.40 -37.07
N PRO A 167 -18.80 17.75 -37.43
CA PRO A 167 -17.53 17.84 -36.69
C PRO A 167 -16.68 19.02 -37.15
N ILE A 168 -16.14 19.80 -36.21
CA ILE A 168 -15.04 20.74 -36.46
C ILE A 168 -13.90 20.44 -35.47
N ALA A 169 -12.72 20.34 -36.06
CA ALA A 169 -11.43 19.89 -35.55
C ALA A 169 -10.89 20.58 -34.28
N LYS A 170 -10.02 19.86 -33.54
CA LYS A 170 -8.63 20.29 -33.35
C LYS A 170 -7.77 19.20 -32.72
N ALA A 171 -6.78 18.74 -33.48
CA ALA A 171 -5.59 18.08 -32.95
C ALA A 171 -4.73 19.11 -32.23
N ALA A 172 -4.51 18.90 -30.92
CA ALA A 172 -3.66 19.68 -30.01
C ALA A 172 -3.58 18.84 -28.72
N VAL A 173 -2.45 18.48 -28.12
CA VAL A 173 -1.02 18.70 -28.34
C VAL A 173 -0.34 17.48 -27.72
N ARG A 174 0.61 16.90 -28.44
CA ARG A 174 1.57 15.92 -27.95
C ARG A 174 2.83 16.72 -27.61
N ALA A 175 3.03 17.06 -26.35
CA ALA A 175 4.24 17.73 -25.88
C ALA A 175 4.42 17.44 -24.37
N GLU A 176 5.33 16.52 -24.06
CA GLU A 176 6.30 16.58 -22.95
C GLU A 176 6.94 15.18 -22.78
N GLU A 177 7.84 14.84 -23.70
CA GLU A 177 8.86 13.81 -23.48
C GLU A 177 10.02 14.07 -24.45
N VAL A 178 10.81 15.12 -24.20
CA VAL A 178 12.25 15.19 -24.54
C VAL A 178 12.87 16.25 -23.61
N ALA A 179 13.41 15.81 -22.49
CA ALA A 179 14.37 16.59 -21.71
C ALA A 179 15.69 15.81 -21.65
N GLU A 180 16.78 16.55 -21.80
CA GLU A 180 18.17 16.16 -21.55
C GLU A 180 18.85 15.26 -22.59
N GLN A 181 19.17 15.87 -23.74
CA GLN A 181 20.44 15.59 -24.42
C GLN A 181 21.46 16.68 -24.07
N GLU A 182 22.48 16.26 -23.33
CA GLU A 182 23.89 16.66 -23.44
C GLU A 182 24.19 18.05 -23.99
N GLU A 183 24.32 19.01 -23.07
CA GLU A 183 25.18 20.17 -23.27
C GLU A 183 26.59 19.83 -22.72
N ALA A 184 27.49 19.39 -23.60
CA ALA A 184 28.93 19.35 -23.32
C ALA A 184 29.72 19.52 -24.62
N GLY A 185 29.72 20.75 -25.15
CA GLY A 185 30.66 21.16 -26.19
C GLY A 185 32.05 21.43 -25.58
N PRO A 186 33.16 20.93 -26.18
CA PRO A 186 34.50 21.32 -25.78
C PRO A 186 34.92 22.58 -26.54
N ALA A 187 35.36 23.61 -25.83
CA ALA A 187 36.09 24.74 -26.41
C ALA A 187 37.47 24.84 -25.75
N SER A 188 38.50 24.50 -26.51
CA SER A 188 39.89 24.84 -26.21
C SER A 188 40.11 26.34 -26.39
N VAL A 189 40.90 26.99 -25.53
CA VAL A 189 41.93 27.97 -25.96
C VAL A 189 43.08 27.95 -24.95
N ALA A 190 44.29 28.00 -25.51
CA ALA A 190 45.59 28.02 -24.86
C ALA A 190 45.96 29.38 -24.22
N SER A 191 47.05 29.33 -23.43
CA SER A 191 47.88 30.39 -22.83
C SER A 191 47.69 30.60 -21.33
#